data_AF-A0A534THX1-F1
#
_entry.id   AF-A0A534THX1-F1
#
_cell.length_a   1.000
_cell.length_b   1.000
_cell.length_c   1.000
_cell.angle_alpha   90.00
_cell.angle_beta   90.00
_cell.angle_gamma   90.00
#
_symmetry.space_group_name_H-M   'P 1'
#
loop_
_entity.id
_entity.type
_entity.pdbx_description
1 polymer ?
#
loop_
_entity_poly.entity_id
_entity_poly.type
_entity_poly.pdbx_seq_one_letter_code
_entity_poly.pdbx_strand_id
1 'polypeptide(L)'
;MITAADDYPLHQTADPIAAVGTSDRNFYDRYFFNGYARDGGVFFAAAMGQYPNRGVMDAAFNVVHRGRQYVVHASRRAPADRMETVVGPIRVEVVKPLERLRVIVEPNAWEISGDLLFTARA
;
A
#
# COMPACT_ATOMS: atom_id res chain seq x y z
N MET A 1 -4.75 -18.44 12.30
CA MET A 1 -4.40 -17.38 13.26
C MET A 1 -3.55 -16.38 12.50
N ILE A 2 -3.85 -15.08 12.58
CA ILE A 2 -3.04 -14.02 11.97
C ILE A 2 -1.91 -13.62 12.93
N THR A 3 -0.77 -13.25 12.39
CA THR A 3 0.48 -12.92 13.09
C THR A 3 1.02 -11.58 12.61
N ALA A 4 2.06 -11.07 13.26
CA ALA A 4 2.69 -9.81 12.87
C ALA A 4 3.23 -9.80 11.43
N ALA A 5 3.61 -10.96 10.88
CA ALA A 5 4.15 -11.05 9.52
C ALA A 5 3.08 -10.86 8.43
N ASP A 6 1.81 -11.14 8.74
CA ASP A 6 0.70 -11.07 7.77
C ASP A 6 0.33 -9.62 7.39
N ASP A 7 0.85 -8.63 8.11
CA ASP A 7 0.73 -7.20 7.76
C ASP A 7 1.75 -6.76 6.71
N TYR A 8 2.71 -7.62 6.37
CA TYR A 8 3.75 -7.34 5.37
C TYR A 8 3.45 -8.10 4.07
N PRO A 9 3.96 -7.65 2.91
CA PRO A 9 3.77 -8.34 1.64
C PRO A 9 4.70 -9.57 1.55
N LEU A 10 4.61 -10.47 2.53
CA LEU A 10 5.50 -11.61 2.73
C LEU A 10 4.74 -12.94 2.84
N HIS A 11 3.65 -13.13 2.09
CA HIS A 11 2.97 -14.43 2.11
C HIS A 11 3.91 -15.50 1.52
N GLN A 12 4.37 -16.39 2.40
CA GLN A 12 5.62 -17.12 2.23
C GLN A 12 5.41 -18.65 2.17
N THR A 13 6.36 -19.34 1.53
CA THR A 13 6.56 -20.79 1.51
C THR A 13 7.82 -21.21 2.30
N ALA A 14 8.25 -22.47 2.18
CA ALA A 14 9.55 -22.89 2.72
C ALA A 14 10.76 -22.25 2.01
N ASP A 15 10.53 -21.52 0.91
CA ASP A 15 11.57 -20.86 0.13
C ASP A 15 12.03 -19.52 0.78
N PRO A 16 13.15 -18.93 0.32
CA PRO A 16 13.56 -17.61 0.75
C PRO A 16 12.46 -16.56 0.55
N ILE A 17 12.39 -15.56 1.43
CA ILE A 17 11.38 -14.48 1.42
C ILE A 17 11.19 -13.83 0.04
N ALA A 18 12.30 -13.66 -0.70
CA ALA A 18 12.30 -13.05 -2.02
C ALA A 18 11.55 -13.88 -3.10
N ALA A 19 11.31 -15.16 -2.85
CA ALA A 19 10.59 -16.07 -3.74
C ALA A 19 9.14 -16.28 -3.26
N VAL A 20 8.25 -16.48 -4.23
CA VAL A 20 6.84 -16.81 -3.98
C VAL A 20 6.58 -18.25 -4.38
N GLY A 21 5.61 -18.89 -3.73
CA GLY A 21 5.34 -20.33 -3.89
C GLY A 21 4.77 -20.80 -5.23
N THR A 22 4.64 -19.91 -6.20
CA THR A 22 4.01 -20.19 -7.49
C THR A 22 4.70 -19.40 -8.60
N SER A 23 4.74 -19.96 -9.81
CA SER A 23 5.17 -19.25 -11.01
C SER A 23 4.05 -18.44 -11.67
N ASP A 24 2.83 -18.47 -11.13
CA ASP A 24 1.72 -17.68 -11.68
C ASP A 24 2.08 -16.19 -11.66
N ARG A 25 2.11 -15.59 -12.85
CA ARG A 25 2.36 -14.16 -13.04
C ARG A 25 1.37 -13.27 -12.28
N ASN A 26 0.22 -13.80 -11.88
CA ASN A 26 -0.83 -13.07 -11.19
C ASN A 26 -0.71 -13.13 -9.66
N PHE A 27 0.31 -13.79 -9.10
CA PHE A 27 0.56 -13.70 -7.66
C PHE A 27 0.84 -12.25 -7.25
N TYR A 28 0.25 -11.82 -6.13
CA TYR A 28 0.46 -10.50 -5.57
C TYR A 28 0.26 -10.47 -4.07
N ASP A 29 0.88 -9.48 -3.44
CA ASP A 29 0.55 -9.00 -2.11
C ASP A 29 0.12 -7.54 -2.18
N ARG A 30 -0.87 -7.15 -1.37
CA ARG A 30 -1.48 -5.83 -1.50
C ARG A 30 -1.87 -5.20 -0.18
N TYR A 31 -1.77 -3.88 -0.17
CA TYR A 31 -2.43 -3.02 0.79
C TYR A 31 -3.62 -2.31 0.14
N PHE A 32 -4.68 -2.13 0.93
CA PHE A 32 -5.80 -1.29 0.56
C PHE A 32 -6.29 -0.53 1.80
N PHE A 33 -6.43 0.78 1.66
CA PHE A 33 -6.93 1.69 2.69
C PHE A 33 -7.98 2.59 2.08
N ASN A 34 -9.00 2.94 2.85
CA ASN A 34 -9.92 4.00 2.47
C ASN A 34 -10.51 4.68 3.71
N GLY A 35 -11.20 5.78 3.47
CA GLY A 35 -11.93 6.48 4.52
C GLY A 35 -12.76 7.63 3.97
N TYR A 36 -13.68 8.09 4.80
CA TYR A 36 -14.58 9.20 4.51
C TYR A 36 -14.56 10.17 5.69
N ALA A 37 -14.69 11.46 5.40
CA ALA A 37 -15.09 12.43 6.42
C ALA A 37 -16.50 12.09 6.94
N ARG A 38 -16.79 12.41 8.21
CA ARG A 38 -18.09 12.08 8.85
C ARG A 38 -19.28 12.74 8.14
N ASP A 39 -19.06 13.89 7.52
CA ASP A 39 -20.04 14.64 6.74
C ASP A 39 -20.12 14.18 5.26
N GLY A 40 -19.28 13.21 4.86
CA GLY A 40 -19.18 12.74 3.48
C GLY A 40 -18.51 13.71 2.51
N GLY A 41 -17.97 14.84 2.97
CA GLY A 41 -17.39 15.88 2.10
C GLY A 41 -16.03 15.53 1.49
N VAL A 42 -15.39 14.47 2.00
CA VAL A 42 -14.12 13.93 1.52
C VAL A 42 -14.18 12.40 1.53
N PHE A 43 -13.71 11.78 0.45
CA PHE A 43 -13.33 10.37 0.39
C PHE A 43 -11.86 10.27 0.03
N PHE A 44 -11.15 9.28 0.56
CA PHE A 44 -9.85 8.90 0.05
C PHE A 44 -9.73 7.38 -0.08
N ALA A 45 -8.85 6.93 -0.97
CA ALA A 45 -8.37 5.56 -0.97
C ALA A 45 -6.90 5.49 -1.38
N ALA A 46 -6.19 4.53 -0.79
CA ALA A 46 -4.81 4.19 -1.10
C ALA A 46 -4.72 2.70 -1.41
N ALA A 47 -3.95 2.34 -2.43
CA ALA A 47 -3.66 0.95 -2.75
C ALA A 47 -2.18 0.81 -3.09
N MET A 48 -1.59 -0.32 -2.73
CA MET A 48 -0.25 -0.71 -3.13
C MET A 48 -0.26 -2.19 -3.44
N GLY A 49 0.39 -2.60 -4.52
CA GLY A 49 0.52 -4.00 -4.89
C GLY A 49 1.95 -4.33 -5.29
N GLN A 50 2.46 -5.43 -4.76
CA GLN A 50 3.73 -6.02 -5.17
C GLN A 50 3.44 -7.28 -5.99
N TYR A 51 4.03 -7.37 -7.18
CA TYR A 51 3.86 -8.47 -8.14
C TYR A 51 5.22 -9.11 -8.44
N PRO A 52 5.75 -9.98 -7.56
CA PRO A 52 7.12 -10.50 -7.67
C PRO A 52 7.41 -11.19 -9.00
N ASN A 53 6.51 -12.05 -9.47
CA ASN A 53 6.68 -12.79 -10.73
C ASN A 53 6.62 -11.90 -11.98
N ARG A 54 6.05 -10.69 -11.88
CA ARG A 54 6.06 -9.68 -12.94
C ARG A 54 7.21 -8.68 -12.79
N GLY A 55 7.87 -8.66 -11.63
CA GLY A 55 8.91 -7.68 -11.30
C GLY A 55 8.38 -6.25 -11.18
N VAL A 56 7.11 -6.05 -10.82
CA VAL A 56 6.46 -4.72 -10.72
C VAL A 56 5.90 -4.48 -9.33
N MET A 57 5.96 -3.23 -8.89
CA MET A 57 5.22 -2.74 -7.74
C MET A 57 4.51 -1.43 -8.12
N ASP A 58 3.21 -1.37 -7.84
CA ASP A 58 2.35 -0.24 -8.17
C ASP A 58 1.71 0.34 -6.91
N ALA A 59 1.46 1.64 -6.92
CA ALA A 59 0.69 2.30 -5.89
C ALA A 59 -0.22 3.39 -6.48
N ALA A 60 -1.33 3.61 -5.78
CA ALA A 60 -2.30 4.64 -6.10
C ALA A 60 -2.76 5.34 -4.82
N PHE A 61 -2.92 6.66 -4.88
CA PHE A 61 -3.61 7.42 -3.85
C PHE A 61 -4.60 8.36 -4.53
N ASN A 62 -5.83 8.40 -4.02
CA ASN A 62 -6.83 9.34 -4.51
C ASN A 62 -7.62 9.98 -3.39
N VAL A 63 -8.07 11.20 -3.67
CA VAL A 63 -8.98 11.97 -2.83
C VAL A 63 -10.09 12.52 -3.69
N VAL A 64 -11.34 12.33 -3.26
CA VAL A 64 -12.51 13.00 -3.83
C VAL A 64 -12.91 14.11 -2.86
N HIS A 65 -12.92 15.34 -3.33
CA HIS A 65 -13.32 16.51 -2.56
C HIS A 65 -14.08 17.50 -3.45
N ARG A 66 -15.23 18.00 -2.99
CA ARG A 66 -16.08 18.96 -3.73
C ARG A 66 -16.38 18.51 -5.17
N GLY A 67 -16.70 17.23 -5.35
CA GLY A 67 -17.05 16.66 -6.66
C GLY A 67 -15.87 16.45 -7.62
N ARG A 68 -14.63 16.74 -7.21
CA ARG A 68 -13.43 16.49 -8.01
C ARG A 68 -12.58 15.39 -7.39
N GLN A 69 -12.11 14.47 -8.24
CA GLN A 69 -11.16 13.43 -7.86
C GLN A 69 -9.74 13.87 -8.24
N TYR A 70 -8.81 13.74 -7.30
CA TYR A 70 -7.38 13.90 -7.49
C TYR A 70 -6.74 12.53 -7.32
N VAL A 71 -5.82 12.17 -8.20
CA VAL A 71 -5.22 10.83 -8.21
C VAL A 71 -3.72 10.93 -8.50
N VAL A 72 -2.94 10.23 -7.70
CA VAL A 72 -1.54 9.92 -7.97
C VAL A 72 -1.45 8.44 -8.24
N HIS A 73 -0.86 8.09 -9.39
CA HIS A 73 -0.46 6.74 -9.72
C HIS A 73 1.06 6.70 -9.81
N ALA A 74 1.66 5.65 -9.26
CA ALA A 74 3.09 5.44 -9.34
C ALA A 74 3.37 3.95 -9.58
N SER A 75 4.44 3.68 -10.31
CA SER A 75 4.89 2.32 -10.64
C SER A 75 6.42 2.27 -10.60
N ARG A 76 6.97 1.13 -10.21
CA ARG A 76 8.41 0.85 -10.21
C ARG A 76 8.68 -0.64 -10.41
N ARG A 77 9.96 -0.97 -10.58
CA ARG A 77 10.40 -2.37 -10.45
C ARG A 77 10.17 -2.86 -9.02
N ALA A 78 9.66 -4.08 -8.89
CA ALA A 78 9.55 -4.73 -7.60
C ALA A 78 10.96 -4.84 -6.96
N PRO A 79 11.09 -4.50 -5.67
CA PRO A 79 12.34 -4.64 -4.95
C PRO A 79 12.69 -6.12 -4.74
N ALA A 80 13.98 -6.40 -4.52
CA ALA A 80 14.43 -7.70 -4.06
C ALA A 80 14.03 -7.93 -2.60
N ASP A 81 14.18 -6.90 -1.75
CA ASP A 81 13.62 -6.90 -0.41
C ASP A 81 12.12 -6.58 -0.48
N ARG A 82 11.31 -7.60 -0.25
CA ARG A 82 9.86 -7.49 -0.37
C ARG A 82 9.24 -6.58 0.70
N MET A 83 9.94 -6.31 1.80
CA MET A 83 9.51 -5.39 2.85
C MET A 83 9.53 -3.92 2.43
N GLU A 84 10.21 -3.58 1.32
CA GLU A 84 10.22 -2.22 0.81
C GLU A 84 8.86 -1.88 0.19
N THR A 85 8.20 -0.88 0.74
CA THR A 85 6.82 -0.47 0.42
C THR A 85 6.77 0.99 -0.02
N VAL A 86 7.66 1.39 -0.92
CA VAL A 86 7.79 2.75 -1.44
C VAL A 86 7.71 2.76 -2.97
N VAL A 87 6.73 3.48 -3.51
CA VAL A 87 6.49 3.62 -4.95
C VAL A 87 6.23 5.09 -5.29
N GLY A 88 7.22 5.73 -5.92
CA GLY A 88 7.17 7.17 -6.18
C GLY A 88 6.96 7.93 -4.86
N PRO A 89 5.98 8.84 -4.76
CA PRO A 89 5.72 9.60 -3.53
C PRO A 89 4.92 8.81 -2.49
N ILE A 90 4.48 7.57 -2.77
CA ILE A 90 3.58 6.80 -1.89
C ILE A 90 4.37 5.76 -1.09
N ARG A 91 4.18 5.76 0.23
CA ARG A 91 4.78 4.79 1.16
C ARG A 91 3.73 4.22 2.12
N VAL A 92 3.83 2.92 2.40
CA VAL A 92 3.07 2.26 3.48
C VAL A 92 4.03 1.82 4.58
N GLU A 93 3.77 2.15 5.84
CA GLU A 93 4.58 1.73 6.98
C GLU A 93 3.75 0.91 7.95
N VAL A 94 4.23 -0.29 8.30
CA VAL A 94 3.69 -1.07 9.42
C VAL A 94 4.33 -0.54 10.70
N VAL A 95 3.67 0.37 11.41
CA VAL A 95 4.20 1.04 12.62
C VAL A 95 4.16 0.10 13.82
N LYS A 96 3.04 -0.62 13.98
CA LYS A 96 2.88 -1.70 14.94
C LYS A 96 1.98 -2.76 14.30
N PRO A 97 2.51 -3.95 13.96
CA PRO A 97 1.73 -4.97 13.27
C PRO A 97 0.39 -5.26 13.94
N LEU A 98 -0.65 -5.40 13.14
CA LEU A 98 -2.05 -5.65 13.51
C LEU A 98 -2.72 -4.51 14.30
N GLU A 99 -2.01 -3.40 14.55
CA GLU A 99 -2.51 -2.30 15.39
C GLU A 99 -2.41 -0.93 14.74
N ARG A 100 -1.28 -0.61 14.09
CA ARG A 100 -1.01 0.72 13.53
C ARG A 100 -0.27 0.64 12.21
N LEU A 101 -0.87 1.20 11.16
CA LEU A 101 -0.28 1.33 9.84
C LEU A 101 -0.35 2.78 9.37
N ARG A 102 0.62 3.22 8.59
CA ARG A 102 0.71 4.59 8.10
C ARG A 102 0.78 4.61 6.58
N VAL A 103 0.05 5.52 5.94
CA VAL A 103 0.18 5.83 4.52
C VAL A 103 0.72 7.25 4.41
N ILE A 104 1.83 7.40 3.70
CA ILE A 104 2.47 8.69 3.43
C ILE A 104 2.41 8.94 1.92
N VAL A 105 2.03 10.16 1.56
CA VAL A 105 2.07 10.67 0.19
C VAL A 105 2.88 11.97 0.23
N GLU A 106 4.12 11.91 -0.25
CA GLU A 106 5.01 13.07 -0.29
C GLU A 106 4.55 14.14 -1.29
N PRO A 107 4.98 15.41 -1.13
CA PRO A 107 4.75 16.44 -2.13
C PRO A 107 5.16 15.98 -3.53
N ASN A 108 4.31 16.23 -4.51
CA ASN A 108 4.49 15.74 -5.87
C ASN A 108 3.83 16.68 -6.88
N ALA A 109 4.05 16.43 -8.17
CA ALA A 109 3.57 17.28 -9.27
C ALA A 109 2.05 17.34 -9.44
N TRP A 110 1.29 16.53 -8.70
CA TRP A 110 -0.17 16.45 -8.77
C TRP A 110 -0.85 17.16 -7.59
N GLU A 111 -0.05 17.89 -6.79
CA GLU A 111 -0.50 18.78 -5.71
C GLU A 111 -1.36 18.12 -4.62
N ILE A 112 -1.24 16.80 -4.46
CA ILE A 112 -1.82 16.06 -3.34
C ILE A 112 -0.74 15.39 -2.51
N SER A 113 -0.76 15.66 -1.20
CA SER A 113 0.14 15.05 -0.22
C SER A 113 -0.67 14.67 1.02
N GLY A 114 -0.16 13.75 1.83
CA GLY A 114 -0.89 13.28 3.00
C GLY A 114 -0.06 12.42 3.92
N ASP A 115 -0.52 12.33 5.16
CA ASP A 115 0.05 11.52 6.22
C ASP A 115 -1.10 10.95 7.04
N LEU A 116 -1.38 9.67 6.86
CA LEU A 116 -2.55 9.00 7.38
C LEU A 116 -2.12 7.86 8.30
N LEU A 117 -2.39 7.99 9.59
CA LEU A 117 -2.20 6.92 10.57
C LEU A 117 -3.52 6.19 10.81
N PHE A 118 -3.54 4.90 10.50
CA PHE A 118 -4.63 3.97 10.80
C PHE A 118 -4.33 3.27 12.12
N THR A 119 -5.33 3.24 13.01
CA THR A 119 -5.24 2.54 14.29
C THR A 119 -6.40 1.54 14.37
N ALA A 120 -6.08 0.29 14.69
CA ALA A 120 -7.07 -0.74 14.95
C ALA A 120 -8.01 -0.31 16.08
N ARG A 121 -9.28 -0.71 15.97
CA ARG A 121 -10.24 -0.51 17.06
C ARG A 121 -10.04 -1.62 18.09
N ALA A 122 -10.16 -1.26 19.36
CA ALA A 122 -10.17 -2.20 20.47
C ALA A 122 -11.43 -3.09 20.43
#